data_AF-A0A2E8UM76-F1
#
_entry.id   AF-A0A2E8UM76-F1
#
_cell.length_a   1.000
_cell.length_b   1.000
_cell.length_c   1.000
_cell.angle_alpha   90.00
_cell.angle_beta   90.00
_cell.angle_gamma   90.00
#
_symmetry.space_group_name_H-M   'P 1'
#
loop_
_entity.id
_entity.type
_entity.pdbx_description
1 polymer ?
#
loop_
_entity_poly.entity_id
_entity_poly.type
_entity_poly.pdbx_seq_one_letter_code
_entity_poly.pdbx_strand_id
1 'polypeptide(L)' 'MTILSAAMATQKPPQKKLTRQETRDLDIEIDFLEGVVQRDRNYVEALQLLGDDYTQRGRYRE' A
#
# COMPACT_ATOMS: atom_id res chain seq x y z
N MET A 1 -31.72 -13.85 19.04
CA MET A 1 -30.31 -14.25 19.21
C MET A 1 -29.48 -12.99 19.03
N THR A 2 -28.93 -12.47 20.12
CA THR A 2 -28.29 -11.14 20.19
C THR A 2 -27.05 -11.06 19.32
N ILE A 3 -26.92 -9.94 18.60
CA ILE A 3 -25.78 -9.56 17.76
C ILE A 3 -24.59 -9.21 18.67
N LEU A 4 -23.40 -9.74 18.38
CA LEU A 4 -22.16 -9.19 18.90
C LEU A 4 -21.33 -8.61 17.75
N SER A 5 -21.26 -7.29 17.72
CA SER A 5 -20.40 -6.48 16.87
C SER A 5 -18.93 -6.87 17.01
N ALA A 6 -18.23 -6.87 15.89
CA ALA A 6 -16.85 -6.39 15.86
C ALA A 6 -16.81 -5.17 14.95
N ALA A 7 -17.07 -3.99 15.53
CA ALA A 7 -16.64 -2.76 14.89
C ALA A 7 -15.10 -2.81 14.89
N MET A 8 -14.51 -3.18 13.75
CA MET A 8 -13.10 -2.93 13.48
C MET A 8 -12.94 -1.42 13.49
N ALA A 9 -12.60 -0.86 14.65
CA ALA A 9 -12.16 0.51 14.75
C ALA A 9 -10.88 0.62 13.90
N THR A 10 -11.03 1.01 12.63
CA THR A 10 -9.93 1.34 11.74
C THR A 10 -9.37 2.68 12.20
N GLN A 11 -8.71 2.69 13.36
CA GLN A 11 -7.86 3.80 13.74
C GLN A 11 -6.69 3.76 12.75
N LYS A 12 -6.80 4.54 11.68
CA LYS A 12 -5.70 4.74 10.73
C LYS A 12 -4.55 5.31 11.56
N PRO A 13 -3.42 4.60 11.75
CA PRO A 13 -2.30 5.15 12.49
C PRO A 13 -1.91 6.49 11.82
N PRO A 14 -1.48 7.49 12.61
CA PRO A 14 -1.07 8.77 12.05
C PRO A 14 -0.05 8.51 10.94
N GLN A 15 -0.37 8.89 9.70
CA GLN A 15 0.53 8.69 8.57
C GLN A 15 1.84 9.40 8.90
N LYS A 16 2.89 8.60 9.12
CA LYS A 16 4.24 9.10 9.32
C LYS A 16 4.58 9.92 8.09
N LYS A 17 4.91 11.20 8.27
CA LYS A 17 5.42 12.02 7.17
C LYS A 17 6.75 11.42 6.72
N LEU A 18 6.79 10.92 5.49
CA LEU A 18 8.01 10.44 4.86
C LEU A 18 8.98 11.60 4.69
N THR A 19 10.26 11.34 4.95
CA THR A 19 11.35 12.20 4.51
C THR A 19 11.43 12.21 2.98
N ARG A 20 12.14 13.19 2.40
CA ARG A 20 12.39 13.21 0.95
C ARG A 20 13.12 11.96 0.45
N GLN A 21 13.97 11.38 1.29
CA GLN A 21 14.67 10.15 0.98
C GLN A 21 13.71 8.97 0.91
N GLU A 22 12.94 8.73 1.98
CA GLU A 22 11.94 7.65 2.04
C GLU A 22 10.89 7.78 0.93
N THR A 23 10.51 9.00 0.57
CA THR A 23 9.60 9.25 -0.56
C THR A 23 10.24 8.79 -1.88
N ARG A 24 11.49 9.17 -2.14
CA ARG A 24 12.17 8.78 -3.38
C ARG A 24 12.41 7.27 -3.46
N ASP A 25 12.79 6.66 -2.35
CA ASP A 25 13.01 5.21 -2.30
C ASP A 25 11.70 4.46 -2.55
N LEU A 26 10.59 4.96 -1.98
CA LEU A 26 9.25 4.41 -2.21
C LEU A 26 8.77 4.60 -3.67
N ASP A 27 9.12 5.71 -4.35
CA ASP A 27 8.84 5.84 -5.79
C ASP A 27 9.57 4.76 -6.60
N ILE A 28 10.85 4.53 -6.29
CA ILE A 28 11.67 3.55 -7.00
C ILE A 28 11.11 2.15 -6.81
N GLU A 29 10.67 1.81 -5.60
CA GLU A 29 10.03 0.53 -5.29
C GLU A 29 8.72 0.34 -6.04
N ILE A 30 7.85 1.36 -6.05
CA ILE A 30 6.59 1.35 -6.81
C ILE A 30 6.89 1.14 -8.30
N ASP A 31 7.74 1.97 -8.92
CA ASP A 31 8.08 1.87 -10.35
C ASP A 31 8.61 0.47 -10.72
N PHE A 32 9.42 -0.12 -9.83
CA PHE A 32 9.95 -1.47 -10.01
C PHE A 32 8.83 -2.52 -9.98
N LEU A 33 7.97 -2.49 -8.95
CA LEU A 33 6.89 -3.46 -8.79
C LEU A 33 5.84 -3.33 -9.89
N GLU A 34 5.57 -2.12 -10.40
CA GLU A 34 4.73 -1.92 -11.57
C GLU A 34 5.30 -2.64 -12.80
N GLY A 35 6.62 -2.52 -13.02
CA GLY A 35 7.31 -3.26 -14.08
C GLY A 35 7.22 -4.78 -13.91
N VAL A 36 7.23 -5.27 -12.67
CA VAL A 36 7.04 -6.70 -12.34
C VAL A 36 5.61 -7.14 -12.69
N VAL A 37 4.59 -6.41 -12.22
CA VAL A 37 3.17 -6.75 -12.47
C VAL A 37 2.82 -6.63 -13.96
N GLN A 38 3.45 -5.71 -14.70
CA GLN A 38 3.28 -5.64 -16.16
C GLN A 38 3.75 -6.90 -16.87
N ARG A 39 4.81 -7.56 -16.36
CA ARG A 39 5.34 -8.81 -16.91
C ARG A 39 4.56 -10.03 -16.45
N ASP A 40 4.13 -10.06 -15.19
CA ASP A 40 3.28 -11.11 -14.63
C ASP A 40 2.13 -10.52 -13.80
N ARG A 41 0.94 -10.51 -14.40
CA ARG A 41 -0.26 -9.97 -13.74
C ARG A 41 -0.80 -10.85 -12.62
N ASN A 42 -0.34 -12.10 -12.50
CA ASN A 42 -0.79 -13.02 -11.47
C ASN A 42 0.18 -13.11 -10.29
N TYR A 43 1.24 -12.29 -10.27
CA TYR A 43 2.18 -12.27 -9.17
C TYR A 43 1.57 -11.55 -7.95
N VAL A 44 0.89 -12.33 -7.12
CA VAL A 44 0.07 -11.85 -5.98
C VAL A 44 0.90 -11.04 -4.99
N GLU A 45 2.12 -11.45 -4.71
CA GLU A 45 3.00 -10.77 -3.77
C GLU A 45 3.37 -9.36 -4.25
N ALA A 46 3.64 -9.18 -5.56
CA ALA A 46 3.93 -7.87 -6.12
C ALA A 46 2.69 -6.95 -6.08
N LEU A 47 1.50 -7.51 -6.31
CA LEU A 47 0.23 -6.78 -6.17
C LEU A 47 -0.04 -6.33 -4.74
N GLN A 48 0.26 -7.19 -3.76
CA GLN A 48 0.08 -6.85 -2.35
C GLN A 48 1.04 -5.75 -1.91
N LEU A 49 2.32 -5.85 -2.26
CA LEU A 49 3.32 -4.83 -1.96
C LEU A 49 2.96 -3.49 -2.60
N LEU A 50 2.52 -3.47 -3.87
CA LEU A 50 2.06 -2.24 -4.51
C LEU A 50 0.89 -1.59 -3.76
N GLY A 51 -0.07 -2.37 -3.26
CA GLY A 51 -1.19 -1.84 -2.48
C GLY A 51 -0.73 -1.17 -1.17
N ASP A 52 0.22 -1.79 -0.48
CA ASP A 52 0.81 -1.27 0.75
C ASP A 52 1.63 0.00 0.47
N ASP A 53 2.47 -0.02 -0.56
CA ASP A 53 3.31 1.11 -0.96
C ASP A 53 2.49 2.30 -1.44
N TYR A 54 1.44 2.07 -2.23
CA TYR A 54 0.51 3.12 -2.63
C TYR A 54 -0.22 3.74 -1.44
N THR A 55 -0.55 2.93 -0.44
CA THR A 55 -1.16 3.39 0.82
C THR A 55 -0.17 4.24 1.64
N GLN A 56 1.07 3.78 1.74
CA GLN A 56 2.15 4.47 2.45
C GLN A 56 2.52 5.79 1.77
N ARG A 57 2.52 5.80 0.43
CA ARG A 57 2.79 6.98 -0.39
C ARG A 57 1.65 7.99 -0.36
N GLY A 58 0.43 7.55 -0.05
CA GLY A 58 -0.78 8.38 -0.10
C GLY A 58 -1.39 8.49 -1.50
N ARG A 59 -1.02 7.60 -2.43
CA ARG A 59 -1.48 7.52 -3.82
C ARG A 59 -2.57 6.45 -4.01
N TYR A 60 -3.56 6.41 -3.13
CA TYR A 60 -4.61 5.37 -3.10
C TYR A 60 -5.65 5.45 -4.26
N ARG A 61 -5.43 6.26 -5.29
CA ARG A 61 -6.41 6.57 -6.36
C ARG A 61 -5.87 6.47 -7.79
N GLU A 62 -4.60 6.13 -7.98
CA GLU A 62 -4.01 5.92 -9.30
C GLU A 62 -4.23 4.48 -9.75
#